data_AF-A0A843LTB0-F1
#
_entry.id   AF-A0A843LTB0-F1
#
_cell.length_a   1.000
_cell.length_b   1.000
_cell.length_c   1.000
_cell.angle_alpha   90.00
_cell.angle_beta   90.00
_cell.angle_gamma   90.00
#
_symmetry.space_group_name_H-M   'P 1'
#
loop_
_entity.id
_entity.type
_entity.pdbx_description
1 polymer ?
#
loop_
_entity_poly.entity_id
_entity_poly.type
_entity_poly.pdbx_seq_one_letter_code
_entity_poly.pdbx_strand_id
1 'polypeptide(L)'
;DDNLYPQVERSLGGLRRLLEMYGFQVQDAAYSVGVDVRMAFELSSALLPPTRLHQGPPAWTENAEEFVRRWRGEGVGQPFLAEGRWMVYAKREFRDPASLIMARGAEAALGNSFKGLPGLRCHTGEKAFLAANRQLFTGLLDRRESWRV
;
A
#
# COMPACT_ATOMS: atom_id res chain seq x y z
N ASP A 1 -2.57 21.43 -19.61
CA ASP A 1 -2.93 20.97 -18.25
C ASP A 1 -4.07 19.96 -18.19
N ASP A 2 -5.00 19.94 -19.16
CA ASP A 2 -6.24 19.11 -19.11
C ASP A 2 -6.06 17.60 -18.95
N ASN A 3 -4.85 17.05 -19.12
CA ASN A 3 -4.58 15.62 -18.92
C ASN A 3 -3.70 15.32 -17.69
N LEU A 4 -3.24 16.32 -16.93
CA LEU A 4 -2.38 16.05 -15.77
C LEU A 4 -3.20 15.50 -14.59
N TYR A 5 -4.27 16.20 -14.20
CA TYR A 5 -5.11 15.82 -13.05
C TYR A 5 -5.67 14.39 -13.16
N PRO A 6 -6.28 13.95 -14.28
CA PRO A 6 -6.74 12.57 -14.41
C PRO A 6 -5.61 11.54 -14.27
N GLN A 7 -4.38 11.88 -14.69
CA GLN A 7 -3.23 11.00 -14.56
C GLN A 7 -2.69 10.95 -13.12
N VAL A 8 -2.77 12.05 -12.37
CA VAL A 8 -2.44 12.10 -10.93
C VAL A 8 -3.45 11.25 -10.16
N GLU A 9 -4.74 11.41 -10.42
CA GLU A 9 -5.82 10.65 -9.76
C GLU A 9 -5.70 9.15 -10.03
N ARG A 10 -5.46 8.78 -11.29
CA ARG A 10 -5.20 7.38 -11.66
C ARG A 10 -4.02 6.82 -10.88
N SER A 11 -2.91 7.57 -10.81
CA SER A 11 -1.70 7.15 -10.10
C SER A 11 -1.93 7.03 -8.59
N LEU A 12 -2.64 7.98 -7.98
CA LEU A 12 -3.01 7.95 -6.57
C LEU A 12 -3.83 6.70 -6.25
N GLY A 13 -4.85 6.39 -7.07
CA GLY A 13 -5.67 5.19 -6.92
C GLY A 13 -4.89 3.90 -7.22
N GLY A 14 -3.91 3.93 -8.13
CA GLY A 14 -3.01 2.81 -8.39
C GLY A 14 -2.13 2.50 -7.17
N LEU A 15 -1.47 3.50 -6.62
CA LEU A 15 -0.60 3.36 -5.45
C LEU A 15 -1.39 3.00 -4.18
N ARG A 16 -2.60 3.55 -4.00
CA ARG A 16 -3.53 3.12 -2.93
C ARG A 16 -3.79 1.62 -2.99
N ARG A 17 -4.18 1.10 -4.16
CA ARG A 17 -4.45 -0.34 -4.33
C ARG A 17 -3.21 -1.19 -4.10
N LEU A 18 -2.02 -0.71 -4.50
CA LEU A 18 -0.76 -1.39 -4.21
C LEU A 18 -0.52 -1.50 -2.69
N LEU A 19 -0.70 -0.40 -1.94
CA LEU A 19 -0.57 -0.40 -0.48
C LEU A 19 -1.55 -1.40 0.17
N GLU A 20 -2.82 -1.36 -0.24
CA GLU A 20 -3.87 -2.25 0.27
C GLU A 20 -3.58 -3.73 -0.03
N MET A 21 -3.08 -4.05 -1.23
CA MET A 21 -2.70 -5.40 -1.64
C MET A 21 -1.59 -6.00 -0.75
N TYR A 22 -0.68 -5.16 -0.26
CA TYR A 22 0.37 -5.57 0.67
C TYR A 22 -0.07 -5.49 2.15
N GLY A 23 -1.33 -5.15 2.40
CA GLY A 23 -1.97 -5.19 3.71
C GLY A 23 -1.83 -3.92 4.54
N PHE A 24 -1.47 -2.78 3.94
CA PHE A 24 -1.63 -1.48 4.57
C PHE A 24 -3.09 -1.05 4.50
N GLN A 25 -3.61 -0.49 5.60
CA GLN A 25 -4.96 0.08 5.62
C GLN A 25 -4.88 1.58 5.35
N VAL A 26 -5.27 1.98 4.14
CA VAL A 26 -5.33 3.37 3.70
C VAL A 26 -6.67 3.97 4.13
N GLN A 27 -6.63 4.89 5.09
CA GLN A 27 -7.81 5.60 5.59
C GLN A 27 -8.23 6.68 4.59
N ASP A 28 -7.25 7.46 4.14
CA ASP A 28 -7.48 8.52 3.17
C ASP A 28 -6.28 8.76 2.26
N ALA A 29 -6.51 9.48 1.17
CA ALA A 29 -5.48 9.87 0.23
C ALA A 29 -5.76 11.26 -0.36
N ALA A 30 -4.70 12.01 -0.60
CA ALA A 30 -4.76 13.34 -1.20
C ALA A 30 -3.57 13.56 -2.13
N TYR A 31 -3.68 14.57 -2.99
CA TYR A 31 -2.58 15.00 -3.84
C TYR A 31 -2.53 16.53 -3.94
N SER A 32 -1.37 17.04 -4.32
CA SER A 32 -1.17 18.45 -4.67
C SER A 32 -0.29 18.55 -5.89
N VAL A 33 -0.62 19.45 -6.80
CA VAL A 33 0.15 19.73 -8.02
C VAL A 33 0.78 21.13 -7.88
N GLY A 34 2.11 21.19 -7.91
CA GLY A 34 2.89 22.42 -7.90
C GLY A 34 4.10 22.30 -8.81
N VAL A 35 5.29 22.66 -8.32
CA VAL A 35 6.56 22.40 -9.02
C VAL A 35 6.79 20.90 -9.22
N ASP A 36 6.34 20.10 -8.26
CA ASP A 36 6.29 18.65 -8.26
C ASP A 36 4.86 18.17 -7.95
N VAL A 37 4.59 16.90 -8.27
CA VAL A 37 3.36 16.22 -7.86
C VAL A 37 3.63 15.49 -6.56
N ARG A 38 2.80 15.75 -5.54
CA ARG A 38 2.89 15.09 -4.25
C ARG A 38 1.62 14.31 -3.98
N MET A 39 1.78 13.11 -3.43
CA MET A 39 0.69 12.23 -3.03
C MET A 39 0.90 11.85 -1.57
N ALA A 40 -0.16 11.93 -0.78
CA ALA A 40 -0.15 11.50 0.61
C ALA A 40 -1.21 10.43 0.83
N PHE A 41 -0.88 9.48 1.71
CA PHE A 41 -1.75 8.41 2.15
C PHE A 41 -1.78 8.43 3.67
N GLU A 42 -2.96 8.56 4.25
CA GLU A 42 -3.17 8.35 5.67
C GLU A 42 -3.29 6.84 5.91
N LEU A 43 -2.41 6.29 6.74
CA LEU A 43 -2.35 4.86 7.02
C LEU A 43 -2.68 4.60 8.48
N SER A 44 -3.40 3.52 8.74
CA SER A 44 -3.72 3.08 10.11
C SER A 44 -2.46 2.68 10.90
N SER A 45 -1.40 2.31 10.20
CA SER A 45 -0.07 2.09 10.79
C SER A 45 1.02 2.48 9.80
N ALA A 46 2.04 3.18 10.30
CA ALA A 46 3.25 3.49 9.55
C ALA A 46 4.19 2.27 9.39
N LEU A 47 4.00 1.22 10.17
CA LEU A 47 4.82 0.00 10.13
C LEU A 47 3.97 -1.24 10.42
N LEU A 48 3.94 -2.18 9.47
CA LEU A 48 3.23 -3.43 9.67
C LEU A 48 4.01 -4.41 10.57
N PRO A 49 3.30 -5.34 11.25
CA PRO A 49 3.91 -6.46 11.94
C PRO A 49 4.84 -7.27 11.01
N PRO A 50 5.84 -7.99 11.54
CA PRO A 50 6.79 -8.74 10.72
C PRO A 50 6.15 -9.87 9.90
N THR A 51 4.97 -10.32 10.30
CA THR A 51 4.26 -11.43 9.69
C THR A 51 2.87 -11.03 9.20
N ARG A 52 2.32 -11.87 8.32
CA ARG A 52 0.92 -11.86 7.91
C ARG A 52 0.37 -13.28 7.98
N LEU A 53 -0.93 -13.39 8.23
CA LEU A 53 -1.63 -14.66 8.10
C LEU A 53 -1.90 -14.90 6.61
N HIS A 54 -1.24 -15.91 6.04
CA HIS A 54 -1.48 -16.35 4.67
C HIS A 54 -2.54 -17.46 4.67
N GLN A 55 -3.67 -17.18 4.01
CA GLN A 55 -4.76 -18.12 3.91
C GLN A 55 -4.54 -19.03 2.70
N GLY A 56 -4.43 -20.32 2.98
CA GLY A 56 -4.32 -21.38 2.00
C GLY A 56 -5.68 -21.90 1.54
N PRO A 57 -5.67 -23.00 0.78
CA PRO A 57 -6.88 -23.62 0.28
C PRO A 57 -7.62 -24.38 1.40
N PRO A 58 -8.89 -24.76 1.19
CA PRO A 58 -9.58 -25.70 2.06
C PRO A 58 -8.85 -27.04 2.15
N ALA A 59 -8.93 -27.67 3.32
CA ALA A 59 -8.13 -28.85 3.66
C ALA A 59 -8.38 -30.08 2.76
N TRP A 60 -9.57 -30.17 2.18
CA TRP A 60 -10.02 -31.29 1.33
C TRP A 60 -9.72 -31.12 -0.17
N THR A 61 -9.00 -30.08 -0.55
CA THR A 61 -8.65 -29.84 -1.96
C THR A 61 -7.30 -30.47 -2.30
N GLU A 62 -7.10 -30.84 -3.56
CA GLU A 62 -5.86 -31.47 -4.04
C GLU A 62 -4.61 -30.60 -3.79
N ASN A 63 -4.77 -29.27 -3.82
CA ASN A 63 -3.68 -28.32 -3.58
C ASN A 63 -3.30 -28.16 -2.09
N ALA A 64 -4.01 -28.80 -1.16
CA ALA A 64 -3.76 -28.70 0.26
C ALA A 64 -2.38 -29.27 0.65
N GLU A 65 -2.00 -30.42 0.10
CA GLU A 65 -0.71 -31.04 0.40
C GLU A 65 0.47 -30.20 -0.10
N GLU A 66 0.34 -29.62 -1.31
CA GLU A 66 1.36 -28.74 -1.86
C GLU A 66 1.54 -27.48 -1.00
N PHE A 67 0.43 -26.88 -0.56
CA PHE A 67 0.46 -25.73 0.34
C PHE A 67 1.23 -26.07 1.62
N VAL A 68 0.89 -27.18 2.28
CA VAL A 68 1.56 -27.59 3.52
C VAL A 68 3.04 -27.84 3.26
N ARG A 69 3.38 -28.61 2.23
CA ARG A 69 4.77 -28.94 1.88
C ARG A 69 5.64 -27.70 1.69
N ARG A 70 5.14 -26.72 0.92
CA ARG A 70 5.84 -25.45 0.70
C ARG A 70 6.02 -24.68 2.00
N TRP A 71 4.93 -24.47 2.72
CA TRP A 71 4.91 -23.56 3.87
C TRP A 71 5.52 -24.14 5.14
N ARG A 72 5.78 -25.44 5.21
CA ARG A 72 6.63 -26.04 6.27
C ARG A 72 8.07 -25.52 6.24
N GLY A 73 8.61 -25.19 5.06
CA GLY A 73 9.97 -24.67 4.90
C GLY A 73 10.05 -23.14 4.83
N GLU A 74 9.00 -22.49 4.30
CA GLU A 74 8.99 -21.03 4.08
C GLU A 74 8.26 -20.24 5.17
N GLY A 75 7.38 -20.88 5.95
CA GLY A 75 6.60 -20.25 7.01
C GLY A 75 7.47 -19.81 8.20
N VAL A 76 6.99 -18.82 8.96
CA VAL A 76 7.59 -18.48 10.26
C VAL A 76 7.30 -19.57 11.30
N GLY A 77 6.23 -20.34 11.10
CA GLY A 77 5.88 -21.52 11.87
C GLY A 77 5.23 -22.57 10.98
N GLN A 78 4.80 -23.67 11.58
CA GLN A 78 4.13 -24.76 10.86
C GLN A 78 2.75 -24.31 10.35
N PRO A 79 2.34 -24.76 9.15
CA PRO A 79 0.95 -24.61 8.71
C PRO A 79 -0.01 -25.28 9.69
N PHE A 80 -1.18 -24.68 9.88
CA PHE A 80 -2.23 -25.17 10.79
C PHE A 80 -3.61 -25.04 10.15
N LEU A 81 -4.59 -25.81 10.64
CA LEU A 81 -5.98 -25.70 10.22
C LEU A 81 -6.73 -24.69 11.07
N ALA A 82 -7.45 -23.79 10.42
CA ALA A 82 -8.45 -22.93 11.06
C ALA A 82 -9.65 -22.79 10.11
N GLU A 83 -10.86 -22.97 10.64
CA GLU A 83 -12.11 -22.83 9.88
C GLU A 83 -12.13 -23.66 8.58
N GLY A 84 -11.55 -24.88 8.63
CA GLY A 84 -11.48 -25.80 7.48
C GLY A 84 -10.46 -25.43 6.39
N ARG A 85 -9.66 -24.38 6.59
CA ARG A 85 -8.62 -23.94 5.65
C ARG A 85 -7.23 -24.09 6.25
N TRP A 86 -6.26 -24.37 5.39
CA TRP A 86 -4.86 -24.28 5.78
C TRP A 86 -4.45 -22.82 5.95
N MET A 87 -3.71 -22.53 7.01
CA MET A 87 -3.24 -21.20 7.35
C MET A 87 -1.76 -21.29 7.75
N VAL A 88 -1.02 -20.21 7.53
CA VAL A 88 0.37 -20.10 8.00
C VAL A 88 0.73 -18.64 8.26
N TYR A 89 1.58 -18.40 9.26
CA TYR A 89 2.21 -17.10 9.41
C TYR A 89 3.40 -16.99 8.46
N ALA A 90 3.29 -16.10 7.47
CA ALA A 90 4.34 -15.81 6.50
C ALA A 90 5.05 -14.50 6.84
N LYS A 91 6.35 -14.39 6.55
CA LYS A 91 7.06 -13.10 6.63
C LYS A 91 6.49 -12.13 5.60
N ARG A 92 6.39 -10.86 5.97
CA ARG A 92 6.08 -9.80 5.00
C ARG A 92 7.34 -9.42 4.23
N GLU A 93 7.20 -9.27 2.92
CA GLU A 93 8.27 -8.71 2.06
C GLU A 93 8.50 -7.22 2.40
N PHE A 94 7.41 -6.47 2.61
CA PHE A 94 7.47 -5.06 2.99
C PHE A 94 6.64 -4.79 4.24
N ARG A 95 7.23 -4.00 5.14
CA ARG A 95 6.59 -3.55 6.40
C ARG A 95 6.42 -2.05 6.47
N ASP A 96 7.36 -1.32 5.85
CA ASP A 96 7.33 0.12 5.70
C ASP A 96 6.77 0.46 4.30
N PRO A 97 5.79 1.38 4.20
CA PRO A 97 5.10 1.67 2.96
C PRO A 97 5.98 2.43 1.97
N ALA A 98 6.94 3.26 2.43
CA ALA A 98 7.90 3.90 1.54
C ALA A 98 8.77 2.86 0.84
N SER A 99 9.28 1.87 1.57
CA SER A 99 10.06 0.76 1.03
C SER A 99 9.27 -0.02 -0.02
N LEU A 100 7.97 -0.27 0.22
CA LEU A 100 7.08 -0.89 -0.76
C LEU A 100 6.94 -0.04 -2.04
N ILE A 101 6.60 1.25 -1.90
CA ILE A 101 6.38 2.12 -3.06
C ILE A 101 7.68 2.29 -3.86
N MET A 102 8.83 2.43 -3.19
CA MET A 102 10.13 2.53 -3.87
C MET A 102 10.47 1.26 -4.66
N ALA A 103 10.13 0.08 -4.15
CA ALA A 103 10.46 -1.20 -4.80
C ALA A 103 9.44 -1.63 -5.87
N ARG A 104 8.15 -1.38 -5.63
CA ARG A 104 7.03 -1.94 -6.42
C ARG A 104 6.09 -0.88 -7.00
N GLY A 105 6.31 0.40 -6.71
CA GLY A 105 5.41 1.48 -7.12
C GLY A 105 5.18 1.57 -8.63
N ALA A 106 6.19 1.21 -9.43
CA ALA A 106 6.09 1.18 -10.89
C ALA A 106 5.13 0.09 -11.43
N GLU A 107 4.81 -0.93 -10.62
CA GLU A 107 3.85 -1.99 -10.95
C GLU A 107 2.39 -1.53 -10.75
N ALA A 108 2.18 -0.39 -10.08
CA ALA A 108 0.85 0.16 -9.85
C ALA A 108 0.20 0.66 -11.16
N ALA A 109 -1.12 0.80 -11.13
CA ALA A 109 -1.87 1.38 -12.24
C ALA A 109 -1.66 2.91 -12.31
N LEU A 110 -0.55 3.33 -12.92
CA LEU A 110 -0.15 4.74 -13.02
C LEU A 110 -0.71 5.43 -14.28
N GLY A 111 -0.86 6.75 -14.21
CA GLY A 111 -1.02 7.60 -15.38
C GLY A 111 0.25 7.56 -16.26
N ASN A 112 0.10 7.80 -17.56
CA ASN A 112 1.20 7.64 -18.52
C ASN A 112 2.43 8.51 -18.17
N SER A 113 2.23 9.75 -17.73
CA SER A 113 3.28 10.67 -17.31
C SER A 113 4.01 10.25 -16.03
N PHE A 114 3.45 9.31 -15.26
CA PHE A 114 4.01 8.83 -13.99
C PHE A 114 4.60 7.42 -14.11
N LYS A 115 4.56 6.79 -15.29
CA LYS A 115 5.15 5.46 -15.50
C LYS A 115 6.62 5.46 -15.09
N GLY A 116 7.01 4.46 -14.30
CA GLY A 116 8.37 4.34 -13.76
C GLY A 116 8.69 5.31 -12.61
N LEU A 117 7.77 6.20 -12.23
CA LEU A 117 7.89 7.15 -11.13
C LEU A 117 9.22 7.92 -11.14
N PRO A 118 9.53 8.67 -12.22
CA PRO A 118 10.82 9.37 -12.33
C PRO A 118 11.00 10.39 -11.20
N GLY A 119 12.14 10.33 -10.52
CA GLY A 119 12.45 11.24 -9.41
C GLY A 119 11.65 10.97 -8.13
N LEU A 120 11.05 9.78 -8.00
CA LEU A 120 10.29 9.38 -6.81
C LEU A 120 11.10 9.56 -5.52
N ARG A 121 10.45 10.18 -4.55
CA ARG A 121 10.88 10.22 -3.16
C ARG A 121 9.72 9.82 -2.28
N CYS A 122 9.98 8.93 -1.32
CA CYS A 122 8.98 8.49 -0.35
C CYS A 122 9.47 8.79 1.07
N HIS A 123 8.57 9.28 1.91
CA HIS A 123 8.82 9.59 3.31
C HIS A 123 7.68 9.03 4.16
N THR A 124 8.02 8.53 5.34
CA THR A 124 7.07 7.97 6.32
C THR A 124 7.32 8.58 7.69
N GLY A 125 6.26 8.63 8.51
CA GLY A 125 6.29 9.21 9.85
C GLY A 125 6.71 10.67 9.84
N GLU A 126 7.54 11.07 10.81
CA GLU A 126 7.94 12.47 11.02
C GLU A 126 8.63 13.10 9.81
N LYS A 127 9.34 12.29 9.01
CA LYS A 127 10.02 12.76 7.79
C LYS A 127 9.05 13.26 6.71
N ALA A 128 7.77 12.88 6.80
CA ALA A 128 6.75 13.37 5.90
C ALA A 128 6.23 14.77 6.30
N PHE A 129 6.34 15.19 7.57
CA PHE A 129 5.83 16.47 8.08
C PHE A 129 6.78 17.65 7.80
N LEU A 130 7.00 17.93 6.51
CA LEU A 130 7.78 19.08 6.06
C LEU A 130 6.86 20.26 5.73
N ALA A 131 7.33 21.49 5.92
CA ALA A 131 6.58 22.70 5.59
C ALA A 131 6.13 22.73 4.12
N ALA A 132 6.94 22.16 3.21
CA ALA A 132 6.60 22.00 1.80
C ALA A 132 5.33 21.15 1.56
N ASN A 133 4.99 20.25 2.49
CA ASN A 133 3.82 19.38 2.41
C ASN A 133 2.57 19.96 3.08
N ARG A 134 2.62 21.21 3.58
CA ARG A 134 1.51 21.81 4.34
C ARG A 134 0.19 21.77 3.56
N GLN A 135 0.17 22.21 2.31
CA GLN A 135 -1.05 22.22 1.48
C GLN A 135 -1.63 20.81 1.30
N LEU A 136 -0.76 19.82 1.09
CA LEU A 136 -1.15 18.41 0.96
C LEU A 136 -1.79 17.88 2.25
N PHE A 137 -1.20 18.19 3.41
CA PHE A 137 -1.78 17.79 4.70
C PHE A 137 -3.06 18.54 5.05
N THR A 138 -3.20 19.80 4.65
CA THR A 138 -4.48 20.51 4.78
C THR A 138 -5.57 19.79 3.99
N GLY A 139 -5.31 19.41 2.73
CA GLY A 139 -6.30 18.66 1.93
C GLY A 139 -6.60 17.26 2.46
N LEU A 140 -5.65 16.62 3.14
CA LEU A 140 -5.82 15.28 3.72
C LEU A 140 -6.51 15.31 5.10
N LEU A 141 -6.08 16.19 6.00
CA LEU A 141 -6.47 16.19 7.42
C LEU A 141 -7.55 17.23 7.75
N ASP A 142 -7.63 18.34 7.02
CA ASP A 142 -8.65 19.38 7.17
C ASP A 142 -9.60 19.32 5.97
N ARG A 143 -10.29 18.17 5.84
CA ARG A 143 -11.40 18.05 4.89
C ARG A 143 -12.53 18.96 5.34
N ARG A 144 -12.50 20.19 4.82
CA ARG A 144 -13.66 21.07 4.87
C ARG A 144 -14.73 20.45 3.99
N GLU A 145 -15.85 20.17 4.62
CA GLU A 145 -17.05 19.73 3.93
C GLU A 145 -17.37 20.67 2.77
N SER A 146 -17.77 20.11 1.63
CA SER A 146 -17.99 20.84 0.38
C SER A 146 -19.05 21.95 0.46
N TRP A 147 -19.81 22.03 1.56
CA TRP A 147 -20.86 23.02 1.82
C TRP A 147 -20.48 24.11 2.82
N ARG A 148 -19.26 24.13 3.37
CA ARG A 148 -18.78 25.27 4.16
C ARG A 148 -18.16 26.30 3.23
N VAL A 149 -18.99 27.23 2.75
CA VAL A 149 -18.59 28.49 2.09
C VAL A 149 -17.99 29.45 3.10
#